data_AF-A0A068TP68-F1
#
_entry.id   AF-A0A068TP68-F1
#
_cell.length_a   1.000
_cell.length_b   1.000
_cell.length_c   1.000
_cell.angle_alpha   90.00
_cell.angle_beta   90.00
_cell.angle_gamma   90.00
#
_symmetry.space_group_name_H-M   'P 1'
#
loop_
_entity.id
_entity.type
_entity.pdbx_description
1 polymer ?
#
loop_
_entity_poly.entity_id
_entity_poly.type
_entity_poly.pdbx_seq_one_letter_code
_entity_poly.pdbx_strand_id
1 'polypeptide(L)'
;MSLTAVKMTEEVWLTCLTHALSTETEEIMGLLLGDIQPSKNGSVTALIWCALPQPRSDRRKDRVETNPEQLTAASAHAEISFYIIMYIT
;
A
#
# COMPACT_ATOMS: atom_id res chain seq x y z
N MET A 1 12.29 -4.02 -14.17
CA MET A 1 13.06 -2.86 -13.67
C MET A 1 13.01 -2.90 -12.15
N SER A 2 14.16 -2.80 -11.48
CA SER A 2 14.21 -2.75 -10.02
C SER A 2 13.95 -1.33 -9.52
N LEU A 3 13.28 -1.22 -8.38
CA LEU A 3 13.13 0.06 -7.69
C LEU A 3 14.48 0.45 -7.06
N THR A 4 14.84 1.72 -7.18
CA THR A 4 16.04 2.30 -6.56
C THR A 4 15.72 2.87 -5.17
N ALA A 5 14.51 3.40 -4.99
CA ALA A 5 14.07 3.99 -3.74
C ALA A 5 12.55 3.87 -3.57
N VAL A 6 12.11 3.91 -2.32
CA VAL A 6 10.70 4.02 -1.93
C VAL A 6 10.57 5.22 -1.01
N LYS A 7 9.62 6.10 -1.30
CA LYS A 7 9.28 7.26 -0.49
C LYS A 7 7.81 7.15 -0.10
N MET A 8 7.49 7.44 1.15
CA MET A 8 6.12 7.43 1.66
C MET A 8 5.87 8.67 2.51
N THR A 9 4.61 9.09 2.61
CA THR A 9 4.21 10.19 3.49
C THR A 9 4.20 9.76 4.96
N GLU A 10 4.23 10.73 5.87
CA GLU A 10 4.15 10.46 7.32
C GLU A 10 2.83 9.78 7.70
N GLU A 11 1.73 10.11 7.01
CA GLU A 11 0.42 9.49 7.23
C GLU A 11 0.42 8.00 6.87
N VAL A 12 1.06 7.63 5.75
CA VAL A 12 1.24 6.23 5.35
C VAL A 12 2.07 5.49 6.40
N TRP A 13 3.17 6.10 6.84
CA TRP A 13 4.02 5.53 7.88
C TRP A 13 3.26 5.28 9.18
N LEU A 14 2.51 6.27 9.68
CA LEU A 14 1.73 6.16 10.91
C LEU A 14 0.63 5.11 10.80
N THR A 15 -0.04 5.01 9.65
CA THR A 15 -1.07 4.01 9.38
C THR A 15 -0.47 2.60 9.44
N CYS A 16 0.67 2.38 8.78
CA CYS A 16 1.38 1.11 8.81
C CYS A 16 1.81 0.74 10.24
N LEU A 17 2.36 1.69 11.00
CA LEU A 17 2.79 1.46 12.38
C LEU A 17 1.62 1.12 13.31
N THR A 18 0.52 1.87 13.19
CA THR A 18 -0.69 1.63 13.99
C THR A 18 -1.29 0.27 13.66
N HIS A 19 -1.33 -0.10 12.39
CA HIS A 19 -1.78 -1.41 11.95
C HIS A 19 -0.87 -2.51 12.50
N ALA A 20 0.45 -2.37 12.38
CA ALA A 20 1.47 -3.29 12.92
C ALA A 20 1.29 -3.58 14.42
N LEU A 21 0.89 -2.56 15.20
CA LEU A 21 0.70 -2.67 16.63
C LEU A 21 -0.74 -3.00 17.05
N SER A 22 -1.66 -3.19 16.10
CA SER A 22 -3.06 -3.49 16.40
C SER A 22 -3.27 -4.87 17.02
N THR A 23 -2.35 -5.80 16.79
CA THR A 23 -2.40 -7.16 17.34
C THR A 23 -0.99 -7.72 17.51
N GLU A 24 -0.78 -8.43 18.61
CA GLU A 24 0.47 -9.16 18.88
C GLU A 24 0.35 -10.65 18.54
N THR A 25 -0.87 -11.15 18.29
CA THR A 25 -1.16 -12.60 18.27
C THR A 25 -1.16 -13.19 16.87
N GLU A 26 -1.33 -12.37 15.84
CA GLU A 26 -1.45 -12.80 14.44
C GLU A 26 -0.68 -11.83 13.54
N GLU A 27 -0.09 -12.34 12.46
CA GLU A 27 0.51 -11.47 11.45
C GLU A 27 -0.61 -10.75 10.71
N ILE A 28 -0.35 -9.52 10.31
CA ILE A 28 -1.30 -8.67 9.59
C ILE A 28 -0.85 -8.44 8.15
N MET A 29 -1.74 -7.91 7.33
CA MET A 29 -1.44 -7.56 5.94
C MET A 29 -2.09 -6.26 5.52
N GLY A 30 -1.57 -5.67 4.46
CA GLY A 30 -2.09 -4.46 3.85
C GLY A 30 -1.52 -4.27 2.46
N LEU A 31 -2.18 -3.42 1.67
CA LEU A 31 -1.74 -3.00 0.36
C LEU A 31 -1.31 -1.54 0.41
N LEU A 32 -0.30 -1.20 -0.39
CA LEU A 32 0.20 0.18 -0.51
C LEU A 32 -0.20 0.70 -1.88
N LEU A 33 -0.77 1.91 -1.90
CA LEU A 33 -1.17 2.60 -3.11
C LEU A 33 -0.18 3.73 -3.38
N GLY A 34 0.29 3.79 -4.62
CA GLY A 34 1.40 4.64 -4.98
C GLY A 34 1.65 4.69 -6.48
N ASP A 35 2.49 5.64 -6.86
CA ASP A 35 2.92 5.85 -8.24
C ASP A 35 4.41 5.55 -8.40
N ILE A 36 4.79 5.20 -9.62
CA ILE A 36 6.19 4.98 -9.97
C ILE A 36 6.68 6.20 -10.73
N GLN A 37 7.64 6.92 -10.16
CA GLN A 37 8.32 8.03 -10.82
C GLN A 37 9.69 7.59 -11.35
N PRO A 38 9.84 7.44 -12.69
CA PRO A 38 11.13 7.26 -13.30
C PRO A 38 11.87 8.61 -13.35
N SER A 39 13.13 8.62 -12.89
CA SER A 39 14.02 9.76 -13.01
C SER A 39 14.80 9.70 -14.33
N LYS A 40 15.20 10.86 -14.83
CA LYS A 40 16.06 11.00 -16.02
C LYS A 40 17.41 10.28 -15.88
N ASN A 41 17.85 10.05 -14.63
CA ASN A 41 19.09 9.36 -14.31
C ASN A 41 18.97 7.82 -14.34
N GLY A 42 17.83 7.28 -14.77
CA GLY A 42 17.55 5.85 -14.78
C GLY A 42 17.17 5.27 -13.41
N SER A 43 17.11 6.09 -12.36
CA SER A 43 16.59 5.66 -11.06
C SER A 43 15.06 5.60 -11.08
N VAL A 44 14.49 4.57 -10.47
CA VAL A 44 13.04 4.39 -10.38
C VAL A 44 12.65 4.51 -8.91
N THR A 45 11.81 5.50 -8.59
CA THR A 45 11.34 5.73 -7.22
C THR A 45 9.85 5.45 -7.11
N ALA A 46 9.45 4.63 -6.14
CA ALA A 46 8.04 4.46 -5.79
C ALA A 46 7.62 5.54 -4.78
N LEU A 47 6.52 6.23 -5.06
CA LEU A 47 5.89 7.20 -4.18
C LEU A 47 4.60 6.61 -3.64
N ILE A 48 4.57 6.36 -2.35
CA ILE A 48 3.42 5.76 -1.67
C ILE A 48 2.65 6.87 -0.97
N TRP A 49 1.39 7.01 -1.34
CA TRP A 49 0.50 8.05 -0.83
C TRP A 49 -0.64 7.48 0.04
N CYS A 50 -0.91 6.18 -0.01
CA CYS A 50 -1.91 5.56 0.87
C CYS A 50 -1.51 4.13 1.28
N ALA A 51 -1.89 3.75 2.51
CA ALA A 51 -1.83 2.39 3.02
C ALA A 51 -3.25 1.90 3.30
N LEU A 52 -3.56 0.70 2.82
CA LEU A 52 -4.85 0.06 2.94
C LEU A 52 -4.69 -1.25 3.75
N PRO A 53 -4.96 -1.24 5.05
CA PRO A 53 -5.05 -2.46 5.85
C PRO A 53 -5.99 -3.48 5.19
N GLN A 54 -5.60 -4.74 5.17
CA GLN A 54 -6.41 -5.81 4.57
C GLN A 54 -6.66 -6.93 5.60
N PRO A 55 -7.89 -7.46 5.68
CA PRO A 55 -8.15 -8.63 6.49
C PRO A 55 -7.47 -9.85 5.86
N ARG A 56 -6.94 -10.73 6.71
CA ARG A 56 -6.41 -12.02 6.25
C ARG A 56 -7.54 -13.01 5.97
N SER A 57 -7.51 -13.57 4.77
CA SER A 57 -8.39 -14.68 4.37
C SER A 57 -7.94 -16.01 4.99
N ASP A 58 -6.63 -16.24 5.09
CA ASP A 58 -6.00 -17.39 5.73
C ASP A 58 -5.08 -16.92 6.86
N ARG A 59 -5.28 -17.45 8.07
CA ARG A 59 -4.55 -17.09 9.30
C ARG A 59 -3.47 -18.11 9.68
N ARG A 60 -3.19 -19.08 8.81
CA ARG A 60 -2.06 -19.99 9.01
C ARG A 60 -0.76 -19.19 9.08
N LYS A 61 0.13 -19.56 10.00
CA LYS A 61 1.43 -18.91 10.20
C LYS A 61 2.21 -18.85 8.88
N ASP A 62 2.89 -17.73 8.63
CA ASP A 62 3.71 -17.47 7.44
C ASP A 62 2.94 -17.42 6.10
N ARG A 63 1.61 -17.63 6.11
CA ARG A 63 0.76 -17.63 4.90
C ARG A 63 0.01 -16.31 4.74
N VAL A 64 0.72 -15.29 4.26
CA VAL A 64 0.16 -13.96 3.99
C VAL A 64 -0.10 -13.81 2.48
N GLU A 65 -1.31 -14.11 2.05
CA GLU A 65 -1.73 -14.05 0.64
C GLU A 65 -2.87 -13.06 0.44
N THR A 66 -2.85 -12.36 -0.69
CA THR A 66 -3.91 -11.44 -1.09
C THR A 66 -4.86 -12.13 -2.07
N ASN A 67 -6.16 -12.14 -1.76
CA ASN A 67 -7.18 -12.67 -2.66
C ASN A 67 -7.35 -11.74 -3.88
N PRO A 68 -7.54 -12.26 -5.12
CA PRO A 68 -7.90 -11.44 -6.28
C PRO A 68 -9.06 -10.46 -6.06
N GLU A 69 -10.05 -10.80 -5.24
CA GLU A 69 -11.14 -9.88 -4.89
C GLU A 69 -10.63 -8.65 -4.12
N GLN A 70 -9.69 -8.84 -3.19
CA GLN A 70 -9.07 -7.76 -2.42
C GLN A 70 -8.21 -6.87 -3.32
N LEU A 71 -7.51 -7.45 -4.29
CA LEU A 71 -6.77 -6.69 -5.30
C LEU A 71 -7.71 -5.83 -6.16
N THR A 72 -8.85 -6.39 -6.55
CA THR A 72 -9.85 -5.71 -7.37
C THR A 72 -10.53 -4.56 -6.60
N ALA A 73 -10.82 -4.77 -5.31
CA ALA A 73 -11.32 -3.71 -4.45
C ALA A 73 -10.27 -2.60 -4.25
N ALA A 74 -9.01 -2.98 -4.02
CA ALA A 74 -7.92 -2.02 -3.85
C ALA A 74 -7.65 -1.19 -5.11
N SER A 75 -7.76 -1.78 -6.32
CA SER A 75 -7.62 -1.03 -7.56
C SER A 75 -8.75 -0.01 -7.73
N ALA A 76 -10.00 -0.37 -7.41
CA ALA A 76 -11.12 0.56 -7.43
C ALA A 76 -10.92 1.72 -6.44
N HIS A 77 -10.40 1.43 -5.23
CA HIS A 77 -10.02 2.45 -4.27
C HIS A 77 -8.93 3.37 -4.80
N ALA A 78 -7.91 2.82 -5.48
CA ALA A 78 -6.82 3.61 -6.05
C ALA A 78 -7.33 4.61 -7.11
N GLU A 79 -8.23 4.18 -7.99
CA GLU A 79 -8.83 5.04 -9.01
C GLU A 79 -9.64 6.19 -8.40
N ILE A 80 -10.47 5.89 -7.39
CA ILE A 80 -11.28 6.91 -6.69
C ILE A 80 -10.38 7.91 -5.95
N SER A 81 -9.37 7.42 -5.22
CA SER A 81 -8.43 8.28 -4.49
C SER A 81 -7.63 9.17 -5.43
N PHE A 82 -7.19 8.64 -6.58
CA PHE A 82 -6.50 9.43 -7.60
C PHE A 82 -7.37 10.57 -8.13
N TYR A 83 -8.65 10.30 -8.39
CA TYR A 83 -9.60 11.33 -8.82
C TYR A 83 -9.78 12.42 -7.75
N ILE A 84 -9.92 12.05 -6.48
CA ILE A 84 -10.04 13.01 -5.38
C ILE A 84 -8.79 13.90 -5.28
N ILE A 85 -7.60 13.29 -5.31
CA ILE A 85 -6.33 14.03 -5.19
C ILE A 85 -6.16 15.02 -6.36
N MET A 86 -6.56 14.65 -7.58
CA MET A 86 -6.37 15.48 -8.77
C MET A 86 -7.42 16.58 -8.97
N TYR A 87 -8.66 16.38 -8.48
CA TYR A 87 -9.77 17.30 -8.75
C TYR A 87 -10.25 18.12 -7.54
N ILE A 88 -9.84 17.78 -6.31
CA ILE A 88 -10.29 18.46 -5.08
C ILE A 88 -9.14 19.25 -4.39
N THR A 89 -7.88 19.00 -4.74
CA THR A 89 -6.71 19.79 -4.30
C THR A 89 -6.28 20.77 -5.39
#